data_AF-A0A7C3QII0-F1
#
_entry.id   AF-A0A7C3QII0-F1
#
_cell.length_a   1.000
_cell.length_b   1.000
_cell.length_c   1.000
_cell.angle_alpha   90.00
_cell.angle_beta   90.00
_cell.angle_gamma   90.00
#
_symmetry.space_group_name_H-M   'P 1'
#
loop_
_entity.id
_entity.type
_entity.pdbx_description
1 polymer ?
#
loop_
_entity_poly.entity_id
_entity_poly.type
_entity_poly.pdbx_seq_one_letter_code
_entity_poly.pdbx_strand_id
1 'polypeptide(L)' 'VRDTPLRRIGTPEEIAHMVLFLLSEQSAFTTGQTLVADGGRAMLP' A
#
# COMPACT_ATOMS: atom_id res chain seq x y z
N VAL A 1 2.86 -14.24 -5.22
CA VAL A 1 2.32 -14.81 -3.97
C VAL A 1 3.36 -15.59 -3.21
N ARG A 2 3.97 -16.63 -3.80
CA ARG A 2 4.96 -17.48 -3.10
C ARG A 2 6.10 -16.68 -2.47
N ASP A 3 6.60 -15.68 -3.18
CA ASP A 3 7.70 -14.83 -2.72
C ASP A 3 7.22 -13.53 -2.05
N THR A 4 5.92 -13.25 -2.06
CA THR A 4 5.35 -12.06 -1.39
C THR A 4 5.38 -12.29 0.13
N PRO A 5 5.96 -11.39 0.95
CA PRO A 5 6.02 -11.57 2.40
C PRO A 5 4.67 -11.84 3.08
N LEU A 6 3.60 -11.14 2.68
CA LEU A 6 2.25 -11.40 3.19
C LEU A 6 1.60 -12.71 2.68
N ARG A 7 2.25 -13.43 1.75
CA ARG A 7 1.85 -14.74 1.19
C ARG A 7 0.41 -14.82 0.67
N ARG A 8 -0.16 -13.70 0.26
CA ARG A 8 -1.50 -13.62 -0.35
C ARG A 8 -1.54 -12.53 -1.41
N ILE A 9 -2.60 -12.58 -2.21
CA ILE A 9 -3.00 -11.45 -3.06
C ILE A 9 -3.76 -10.45 -2.17
N GLY A 10 -3.45 -9.17 -2.33
CA GLY A 10 -4.23 -8.11 -1.69
C GLY A 10 -5.60 -7.98 -2.33
N THR A 11 -6.58 -7.48 -1.59
CA THR A 11 -7.92 -7.21 -2.14
C THR A 11 -8.00 -5.79 -2.70
N PRO A 12 -8.94 -5.50 -3.62
CA PRO A 12 -9.18 -4.14 -4.09
C PRO A 12 -9.45 -3.14 -2.95
N GLU A 13 -10.13 -3.58 -1.90
CA GLU A 13 -10.47 -2.76 -0.74
C GLU A 13 -9.23 -2.32 0.04
N GLU A 14 -8.19 -3.14 0.11
CA GLU A 14 -6.93 -2.77 0.77
C GLU A 14 -6.23 -1.61 0.05
N ILE A 15 -6.28 -1.58 -1.29
CA ILE A 15 -5.80 -0.44 -2.07
C ILE A 15 -6.72 0.76 -1.87
N ALA A 16 -8.04 0.56 -1.86
CA ALA A 16 -9.00 1.63 -1.62
C ALA A 16 -8.80 2.29 -0.24
N HIS A 17 -8.53 1.52 0.80
CA HIS A 17 -8.23 2.06 2.13
C HIS A 17 -6.97 2.93 2.15
N MET A 18 -5.91 2.53 1.44
CA MET A 18 -4.70 3.37 1.29
C MET A 18 -5.03 4.69 0.57
N VAL A 19 -5.84 4.65 -0.48
CA VAL A 19 -6.29 5.85 -1.19
C VAL A 19 -7.16 6.72 -0.28
N LEU A 20 -8.09 6.14 0.48
CA LEU A 20 -8.91 6.87 1.44
C LEU A 20 -8.08 7.53 2.53
N PHE A 21 -7.03 6.86 3.03
CA PHE A 21 -6.07 7.48 3.94
C PHE A 21 -5.42 8.71 3.30
N LEU A 22 -4.92 8.60 2.06
CA LEU A 22 -4.29 9.71 1.33
C LEU A 22 -5.22 10.89 1.02
N LEU A 23 -6.53 10.63 0.93
CA LEU A 23 -7.55 11.66 0.73
C LEU A 23 -8.07 12.25 2.04
N SER A 24 -7.66 11.73 3.19
CA SER A 24 -8.12 12.19 4.49
C SER A 24 -7.22 13.28 5.07
N GLU A 25 -7.73 14.01 6.06
CA GLU A 25 -6.94 14.99 6.84
C GLU A 25 -5.73 14.36 7.55
N GLN A 26 -5.72 13.04 7.74
CA GLN A 26 -4.62 12.34 8.41
C GLN A 26 -3.32 12.36 7.59
N SER A 27 -3.41 12.57 6.27
CA SER A 27 -2.26 12.67 5.38
C SER A 27 -1.97 14.11 4.92
N ALA A 28 -2.49 15.14 5.60
CA ALA A 28 -2.42 16.54 5.15
C ALA A 28 -1.00 17.08 4.84
N PHE A 29 0.05 16.48 5.42
CA PHE A 29 1.44 16.87 5.16
C PHE A 29 2.19 15.91 4.21
N THR A 30 1.48 14.99 3.56
CA THR A 30 2.06 14.01 2.63
C THR A 30 1.83 14.46 1.19
N THR A 31 2.91 14.73 0.46
CA THR A 31 2.86 15.05 -0.98
C THR A 31 4.14 14.61 -1.70
N GLY A 32 4.04 14.37 -3.01
CA GLY A 32 5.17 13.97 -3.87
C GLY A 32 5.78 12.59 -3.56
N GLN A 33 5.09 11.77 -2.76
CA GLN A 33 5.58 10.45 -2.35
C GLN A 33 4.94 9.33 -3.17
N THR A 34 5.67 8.23 -3.31
CA THR A 34 5.12 6.95 -3.79
C THR A 34 4.95 6.02 -2.59
N LEU A 35 3.70 5.66 -2.27
CA LEU A 35 3.38 4.67 -1.26
C LEU A 35 3.09 3.32 -1.93
N VAL A 36 3.89 2.31 -1.59
CA VAL A 36 3.80 0.97 -2.19
C VAL A 36 2.98 0.06 -1.28
N ALA A 37 1.79 -0.35 -1.75
CA ALA A 37 0.95 -1.36 -1.12
C ALA A 37 0.94 -2.66 -1.95
N ASP A 38 1.95 -3.51 -1.74
CA ASP A 38 2.16 -4.72 -2.56
C ASP A 38 2.40 -6.00 -1.72
N GLY A 39 2.13 -5.93 -0.42
CA GLY A 39 2.39 -7.02 0.51
C GLY A 39 3.88 -7.29 0.77
N GLY A 40 4.75 -6.30 0.52
CA GLY A 40 6.18 -6.32 0.80
C GLY A 40 7.04 -6.80 -0.37
N ARG A 41 6.49 -6.84 -1.60
CA ARG A 41 7.17 -7.46 -2.74
C ARG A 41 8.32 -6.60 -3.28
N ALA A 42 8.17 -5.28 -3.27
CA ALA A 42 9.18 -4.33 -3.73
C ALA A 42 10.42 -4.27 -2.82
N MET A 43 10.35 -4.85 -1.62
CA MET A 43 11.43 -4.87 -0.63
C MET A 43 12.23 -6.19 -0.65
N LEU A 44 11.91 -7.10 -1.57
CA LEU A 44 12.69 -8.33 -1.76
C LEU A 44 14.03 -7.99 -2.44
N PRO A 45 15.13 -8.65 -2.04
CA PRO A 45 16.43 -8.50 -2.67
C PRO A 45 16.45 -8.98 -4.13
#